data_AF-X1W0E7-F1
#
_entry.id   AF-X1W0E7-F1
#
_cell.length_a   1.000
_cell.length_b   1.000
_cell.length_c   1.000
_cell.angle_alpha   90.00
_cell.angle_beta   90.00
_cell.angle_gamma   90.00
#
_symmetry.space_group_name_H-M   'P 1'
#
loop_
_entity.id
_entity.type
_entity.pdbx_description
1 polymer ?
#
loop_
_entity_poly.entity_id
_entity_poly.type
_entity_poly.pdbx_seq_one_letter_code
_entity_poly.pdbx_strand_id
1 'polypeptide(L)' 'PILIDKYLEDAIEVDVDALSDRKECVIAGIMEHIEEAGIHSGDSACALPPHSLKKSILDEIRQATYKLAKELKVV' A
#
# COMPACT_ATOMS: atom_id res chain seq x y z
N PRO A 1 -4.66 18.03 -15.63
CA PRO A 1 -5.59 18.36 -14.52
C PRO A 1 -4.78 18.44 -13.22
N ILE A 2 -5.18 19.29 -12.26
CA ILE A 2 -4.50 19.41 -10.95
C ILE A 2 -5.36 18.69 -9.91
N LEU A 3 -4.75 17.81 -9.11
CA LEU A 3 -5.40 17.16 -7.96
C LEU A 3 -5.14 18.00 -6.71
N ILE A 4 -6.21 18.34 -5.98
CA ILE A 4 -6.15 18.95 -4.65
C ILE A 4 -6.87 17.97 -3.74
N ASP A 5 -6.18 17.46 -2.73
CA ASP A 5 -6.72 16.48 -1.79
C ASP A 5 -6.51 16.94 -0.34
N LYS A 6 -7.27 16.35 0.58
CA LYS A 6 -7.17 16.63 2.01
C LYS A 6 -5.93 15.95 2.58
N TYR A 7 -5.11 16.71 3.32
CA TYR A 7 -4.00 16.17 4.09
C TYR A 7 -4.51 15.29 5.24
N LEU A 8 -3.89 14.13 5.42
CA LEU A 8 -4.21 13.17 6.49
C LEU A 8 -3.13 13.29 7.58
N GLU A 9 -3.47 13.93 8.69
CA GLU A 9 -2.59 14.07 9.85
C GLU A 9 -2.50 12.75 10.63
N ASP A 10 -1.32 12.48 11.22
CA ASP A 10 -1.03 11.32 12.07
C ASP A 10 -1.36 9.95 11.42
N ALA A 11 -1.22 9.86 10.09
CA ALA A 11 -1.55 8.66 9.32
C ALA A 11 -0.33 7.80 9.05
N ILE A 12 -0.49 6.47 9.15
CA ILE A 12 0.54 5.50 8.77
C ILE A 12 0.52 5.32 7.25
N GLU A 13 1.67 5.44 6.59
CA GLU A 13 1.84 5.16 5.17
C GLU A 13 2.27 3.70 4.94
N VAL A 14 1.77 3.12 3.85
CA VAL A 14 2.00 1.71 3.50
C VAL A 14 2.27 1.58 2.01
N ASP A 15 3.36 0.92 1.66
CA ASP A 15 3.64 0.48 0.30
C ASP A 15 3.29 -0.99 0.10
N VAL A 16 2.72 -1.32 -1.06
CA VAL A 16 2.38 -2.70 -1.42
C VAL A 16 2.90 -3.02 -2.82
N ASP A 17 3.87 -3.92 -2.86
CA ASP A 17 4.37 -4.46 -4.13
C ASP A 17 3.61 -5.74 -4.49
N ALA A 18 3.06 -5.77 -5.70
CA ALA A 18 2.31 -6.90 -6.21
C ALA A 18 2.60 -7.16 -7.69
N LEU A 19 2.55 -8.44 -8.06
CA LEU A 19 2.72 -8.95 -9.41
C LEU A 19 1.40 -9.61 -9.85
N SER A 20 1.01 -9.47 -11.11
CA SER A 20 -0.22 -10.07 -11.63
C SER A 20 -0.01 -10.57 -13.04
N ASP A 21 -0.43 -11.80 -13.36
CA ASP A 21 -0.38 -12.35 -14.72
C ASP A 21 -1.75 -12.30 -15.44
N ARG A 22 -2.66 -11.47 -14.92
CA ARG A 22 -4.10 -11.35 -15.24
C ARG A 22 -5.00 -12.49 -14.73
N LYS A 23 -4.46 -13.64 -14.34
CA LYS A 23 -5.25 -14.75 -13.76
C LYS A 23 -5.14 -14.74 -12.25
N GLU A 24 -3.93 -14.49 -11.77
CA GLU A 24 -3.59 -14.43 -10.36
C GLU A 24 -2.82 -13.14 -10.08
N CYS A 25 -3.01 -12.59 -8.89
CA CYS A 25 -2.22 -11.50 -8.37
C CYS A 25 -1.60 -11.94 -7.05
N VAL A 26 -0.29 -11.76 -6.93
CA VAL A 26 0.50 -12.13 -5.76
C VAL A 26 1.08 -10.86 -5.16
N ILE A 27 0.96 -10.71 -3.84
CA ILE A 27 1.59 -9.63 -3.10
C ILE A 27 2.98 -10.09 -2.70
N ALA A 28 4.01 -9.37 -3.16
CA ALA A 28 5.41 -9.64 -2.85
C ALA A 28 5.79 -9.09 -1.48
N GLY A 29 5.24 -7.92 -1.10
CA GLY A 29 5.52 -7.29 0.17
C GLY A 29 4.46 -6.25 0.53
N ILE A 30 4.20 -6.11 1.83
CA ILE A 30 3.47 -4.98 2.41
C ILE A 30 4.46 -4.34 3.37
N MET A 31 4.79 -3.07 3.17
CA MET A 31 5.81 -2.35 3.92
C MET A 31 5.14 -1.22 4.69
N GLU A 32 5.44 -1.09 5.98
CA GLU A 32 4.96 0.00 6.81
C GLU A 32 6.06 1.04 6.97
N HIS A 33 5.77 2.31 6.66
CA HIS A 33 6.73 3.39 6.84
C HIS A 33 6.92 3.71 8.33
N ILE A 34 8.13 4.12 8.70
CA ILE A 34 8.45 4.59 10.05
C ILE A 34 7.96 6.03 10.23
N GLU A 35 8.12 6.82 9.18
CA GLU A 35 7.58 8.16 9.05
C GLU A 35 6.07 8.16 8.75
N GLU A 36 5.40 9.26 9.10
CA GLU A 36 3.99 9.46 8.84
C GLU A 36 3.73 9.88 7.38
N ALA A 37 2.51 9.62 6.92
CA ALA A 37 2.06 10.01 5.59
C ALA A 37 2.23 11.52 5.38
N GLY A 38 2.90 11.89 4.28
CA GLY A 38 3.24 13.28 3.97
C GLY A 38 4.74 13.49 3.76
N ILE A 39 5.58 12.58 4.25
CA ILE A 39 6.97 12.45 3.80
C ILE A 39 6.99 11.59 2.54
N HIS A 40 7.85 11.93 1.56
CA HIS A 40 7.90 11.15 0.34
C HIS A 40 8.37 9.71 0.63
N SER A 41 7.71 8.71 0.05
CA SER A 41 8.03 7.30 0.27
C SER A 41 9.50 6.94 0.00
N GLY A 42 10.14 7.59 -0.98
CA GLY A 42 11.56 7.41 -1.30
C GLY A 42 12.55 7.94 -0.24
N ASP A 43 12.09 8.82 0.65
CA ASP A 43 12.90 9.38 1.75
C ASP A 43 12.60 8.70 3.09
N SER A 44 11.59 7.82 3.14
CA SER A 44 11.11 7.17 4.36
C SER A 44 11.81 5.83 4.60
N ALA A 45 12.08 5.51 5.87
CA ALA A 45 12.45 4.16 6.26
C ALA A 45 11.19 3.29 6.32
N CYS A 46 11.31 1.99 6.05
CA CYS A 46 10.17 1.08 6.14
C CYS A 46 10.51 -0.27 6.78
N ALA A 47 9.49 -0.91 7.34
CA ALA A 47 9.53 -2.24 7.93
C ALA A 47 8.80 -3.26 7.05
N LEU A 48 9.47 -4.37 6.76
CA LEU A 48 8.91 -5.55 6.09
C LEU A 48 9.23 -6.79 6.94
N PRO A 49 8.23 -7.46 7.56
CA PRO A 49 6.79 -7.17 7.49
C PRO A 49 6.37 -5.92 8.31
N PRO A 50 5.13 -5.43 8.14
CA PRO A 50 4.56 -4.37 8.96
C PRO A 50 4.58 -4.75 10.44
N HIS A 51 4.86 -3.79 11.31
CA HIS A 51 5.15 -4.04 12.72
C HIS A 51 4.01 -3.60 13.65
N SER A 52 3.19 -2.61 13.26
CA SER A 52 2.12 -2.07 14.11
C SER A 52 0.70 -2.32 13.58
N LEU A 53 0.57 -2.64 12.29
CA LEU A 53 -0.74 -2.78 11.63
C LEU A 53 -1.54 -3.99 12.16
N LYS A 54 -2.82 -3.75 12.43
CA LYS A 54 -3.78 -4.81 12.79
C LYS A 54 -4.01 -5.73 11.61
N LYS A 55 -4.22 -7.03 11.91
CA LYS A 55 -4.54 -8.04 10.88
C LYS A 55 -5.72 -7.63 9.98
N SER A 56 -6.76 -7.02 10.54
CA SER A 56 -7.92 -6.55 9.76
C SER A 56 -7.55 -5.52 8.70
N ILE A 57 -6.60 -4.62 9.01
CA ILE A 57 -6.12 -3.61 8.06
C ILE A 57 -5.26 -4.28 6.98
N LEU A 58 -4.39 -5.23 7.37
CA LEU A 58 -3.61 -6.01 6.40
C LEU A 58 -4.52 -6.79 5.43
N ASP A 59 -5.63 -7.35 5.92
CA ASP A 59 -6.59 -8.07 5.09
C ASP A 59 -7.35 -7.12 4.15
N GLU A 60 -7.70 -5.92 4.61
CA GLU A 60 -8.29 -4.87 3.77
C GLU A 60 -7.33 -4.43 2.66
N ILE A 61 -6.06 -4.18 2.99
CA ILE A 61 -5.00 -3.83 2.04
C ILE A 61 -4.89 -4.91 0.96
N ARG A 62 -4.80 -6.20 1.34
CA ARG A 62 -4.74 -7.31 0.38
C ARG A 62 -5.94 -7.32 -0.56
N GLN A 63 -7.14 -7.17 0.00
CA GLN A 63 -8.37 -7.13 -0.80
C GLN A 63 -8.40 -5.94 -1.77
N ALA A 64 -7.96 -4.76 -1.33
CA ALA A 64 -7.86 -3.58 -2.17
C ALA A 64 -6.85 -3.79 -3.32
N THR A 65 -5.66 -4.30 -3.02
CA THR A 65 -4.62 -4.60 -4.03
C THR A 65 -5.13 -5.56 -5.10
N TYR A 66 -5.80 -6.66 -4.72
CA TYR A 66 -6.34 -7.61 -5.70
C TYR A 66 -7.47 -7.01 -6.55
N LYS A 67 -8.35 -6.19 -5.95
CA LYS A 67 -9.41 -5.50 -6.68
C LYS A 67 -8.83 -4.51 -7.68
N LEU A 68 -7.83 -3.72 -7.28
CA LEU A 68 -7.13 -2.76 -8.14
C LEU A 68 -6.42 -3.47 -9.29
N ALA A 69 -5.63 -4.51 -9.00
CA ALA A 69 -4.92 -5.28 -10.02
C ALA A 69 -5.88 -5.84 -11.09
N LYS A 70 -7.03 -6.36 -10.66
CA LYS A 70 -8.08 -6.87 -11.56
C LYS A 70 -8.73 -5.78 -12.40
N GLU A 71 -9.18 -4.69 -11.78
CA GLU A 71 -9.90 -3.61 -12.47
C GLU A 71 -8.99 -2.87 -13.45
N LEU A 72 -7.74 -2.64 -13.07
CA LEU A 72 -6.72 -1.97 -13.90
C LEU A 72 -6.03 -2.90 -14.90
N LYS A 73 -6.35 -4.21 -14.88
CA LYS A 73 -5.84 -5.23 -15.82
C LYS A 73 -4.31 -5.34 -15.86
N VAL A 74 -3.68 -5.30 -14.68
CA VAL A 74 -2.22 -5.42 -14.50
C VAL A 74 -1.70 -6.77 -15.03
N VAL A 75 -0.49 -6.77 -15.62
CA VAL A 75 0.17 -7.90 -16.34
C VAL A 75 1.63 -8.04 -15.92
#